data_AF-A0AA85J4B2-F1
#
_entry.id   AF-A0AA85J4B2-F1
#
_cell.length_a   1.000
_cell.length_b   1.000
_cell.length_c   1.000
_cell.angle_alpha   90.00
_cell.angle_beta   90.00
_cell.angle_gamma   90.00
#
_symmetry.space_group_name_H-M   'P 1'
#
loop_
_entity.id
_entity.type
_entity.pdbx_description
1 polymer ?
#
loop_
_entity_poly.entity_id
_entity_poly.type
_entity_poly.pdbx_seq_one_letter_code
_entity_poly.pdbx_strand_id
1 'polypeptide(L)' 'QPTDEDPDEGVRELVEITFKRLDVDHDGRLNFTDFQQAVEDNALLLEILGQCFPDEE' A
#
# COMPACT_ATOMS: atom_id res chain seq x y z
N GLN A 1 1.94 -25.49 20.12
CA GLN A 1 2.10 -24.09 20.55
C GLN A 1 1.58 -23.24 19.42
N PRO A 2 0.67 -22.28 19.65
CA PRO A 2 0.42 -21.27 18.65
C PRO A 2 1.73 -20.47 18.54
N THR A 3 2.31 -20.44 17.35
CA THR A 3 3.42 -19.57 17.01
C THR A 3 2.97 -18.14 17.26
N ASP A 4 3.62 -17.43 18.18
CA ASP A 4 3.60 -15.97 18.21
C ASP A 4 4.07 -15.51 16.82
N GLU A 5 3.13 -15.16 15.94
CA GLU A 5 3.46 -14.47 14.69
C GLU A 5 4.14 -13.17 15.09
N ASP A 6 5.36 -12.97 14.59
CA ASP A 6 6.15 -11.79 14.88
C ASP A 6 5.34 -10.57 14.40
N PRO A 7 5.02 -9.59 15.26
CA PRO A 7 4.28 -8.40 14.84
C PRO A 7 4.94 -7.67 13.66
N ASP A 8 6.26 -7.82 13.47
CA ASP A 8 6.98 -7.26 12.34
C ASP A 8 6.70 -7.99 11.02
N GLU A 9 6.28 -9.26 11.06
CA GLU A 9 5.89 -10.04 9.87
C GLU A 9 4.64 -9.47 9.21
N GLY A 10 3.62 -9.13 10.01
CA GLY A 10 2.40 -8.50 9.51
C GLY A 10 2.66 -7.12 8.90
N VAL A 11 3.54 -6.32 9.52
CA VAL A 11 3.95 -5.01 8.95
C VAL A 11 4.67 -5.21 7.63
N ARG A 12 5.57 -6.19 7.54
CA ARG A 12 6.31 -6.51 6.32
C ARG A 12 5.37 -6.93 5.19
N GLU A 13 4.38 -7.77 5.48
CA GLU A 13 3.39 -8.20 4.49
C GLU A 13 2.55 -7.02 3.99
N LEU A 14 2.10 -6.14 4.88
CA LEU A 14 1.35 -4.93 4.51
C LEU A 14 2.18 -4.00 3.60
N VAL A 15 3.46 -3.81 3.92
CA VAL A 15 4.38 -3.02 3.08
C VAL A 15 4.55 -3.67 1.71
N GLU A 16 4.72 -5.00 1.65
CA GLU A 16 4.88 -5.73 0.39
C GLU A 16 3.63 -5.66 -0.49
N ILE A 17 2.43 -5.84 0.10
CA ILE A 17 1.15 -5.71 -0.61
C ILE A 17 0.97 -4.28 -1.13
N THR A 18 1.27 -3.28 -0.31
CA THR A 18 1.19 -1.87 -0.70
C THR A 18 2.12 -1.57 -1.85
N PHE A 19 3.37 -2.05 -1.77
CA PHE A 19 4.36 -1.84 -2.81
C PHE A 19 3.94 -2.48 -4.13
N LYS A 20 3.47 -3.74 -4.11
CA LYS A 20 2.95 -4.43 -5.31
C LYS A 20 1.75 -3.75 -5.96
N ARG A 21 0.96 -2.98 -5.20
CA ARG A 21 -0.19 -2.22 -5.71
C ARG A 21 0.22 -0.90 -6.36
N LEU A 22 1.35 -0.33 -5.94
CA LEU A 22 1.78 1.01 -6.33
C LEU A 22 2.96 1.01 -7.32
N ASP A 23 3.82 -0.01 -7.30
CA ASP A 23 4.91 -0.21 -8.26
C ASP A 23 4.37 -0.81 -9.56
N VAL A 24 3.84 0.07 -10.42
CA VAL A 24 3.11 -0.34 -11.63
C VAL A 24 4.05 -0.94 -12.68
N ASP A 25 5.27 -0.43 -12.81
CA ASP A 25 6.24 -0.91 -13.80
C ASP A 25 7.13 -2.06 -13.27
N HIS A 26 7.00 -2.39 -11.98
CA HIS A 26 7.69 -3.49 -11.29
C HIS A 26 9.22 -3.32 -11.30
N ASP A 27 9.71 -2.08 -11.26
CA ASP A 27 11.14 -1.78 -11.23
C ASP A 27 11.76 -1.84 -9.82
N GLY A 28 10.93 -2.11 -8.80
CA GLY A 28 11.35 -2.16 -7.40
C GLY A 28 11.48 -0.78 -6.76
N ARG A 29 10.93 0.27 -7.39
CA ARG A 29 10.87 1.64 -6.89
C ARG A 29 9.44 2.14 -6.97
N LEU A 30 9.19 3.23 -6.28
CA LEU A 30 7.90 3.90 -6.30
C LEU A 30 8.16 5.36 -6.59
N ASN A 31 7.90 5.76 -7.83
CA ASN A 31 8.01 7.12 -8.31
C ASN A 31 6.62 7.78 -8.41
N PHE A 32 6.58 9.07 -8.72
CA PHE A 32 5.32 9.81 -8.78
C PHE A 32 4.39 9.32 -9.90
N THR A 33 4.94 8.87 -11.03
CA THR A 33 4.16 8.34 -12.16
C THR A 33 3.46 7.05 -11.75
N ASP A 34 4.15 6.15 -11.06
CA ASP A 34 3.54 4.88 -10.60
C ASP A 34 2.42 5.17 -9.60
N PHE A 35 2.68 6.06 -8.64
CA PHE A 35 1.67 6.51 -7.68
C PHE A 35 0.45 7.12 -8.38
N GLN A 36 0.67 8.08 -9.29
CA GLN A 36 -0.41 8.76 -10.02
C GLN A 36 -1.23 7.75 -10.83
N GLN A 37 -0.58 6.85 -11.56
CA GLN A 37 -1.25 5.84 -12.37
C GLN A 37 -2.06 4.86 -11.51
N ALA A 38 -1.51 4.42 -10.38
CA ALA A 38 -2.20 3.52 -9.46
C ALA A 38 -3.46 4.17 -8.87
N VAL A 39 -3.38 5.44 -8.42
CA VAL A 39 -4.56 6.13 -7.82
C VAL A 39 -5.60 6.54 -8.86
N GLU A 40 -5.19 6.79 -10.11
CA GLU A 40 -6.11 7.03 -11.23
C GLU A 40 -6.90 5.76 -11.59
N ASP A 41 -6.28 4.57 -11.50
CA ASP A 41 -6.95 3.28 -11.69
C ASP A 41 -7.86 2.92 -10.51
N ASN A 42 -7.40 3.20 -9.28
CA ASN A 42 -8.16 2.96 -8.07
C ASN A 42 -7.95 4.07 -7.02
N ALA A 43 -8.94 4.96 -6.91
CA ALA A 43 -8.92 6.09 -5.98
C ALA A 43 -8.75 5.69 -4.51
N LEU A 44 -9.14 4.47 -4.11
CA LEU A 44 -8.95 3.98 -2.73
C LEU A 44 -7.47 3.85 -2.35
N LEU A 45 -6.56 3.75 -3.34
CA LEU A 45 -5.12 3.68 -3.08
C LEU A 45 -4.55 4.98 -2.52
N LEU A 46 -5.28 6.09 -2.60
CA LEU A 46 -4.91 7.34 -1.91
C LEU A 46 -4.82 7.17 -0.39
N GLU A 47 -5.56 6.20 0.17
CA GLU A 47 -5.66 5.95 1.61
C GLU A 47 -5.11 4.56 1.98
N ILE A 48 -4.26 3.96 1.13
CA ILE A 48 -3.74 2.59 1.33
C ILE A 48 -2.91 2.43 2.61
N LEU A 49 -2.28 3.50 3.08
CA LEU A 49 -1.51 3.52 4.33
C LEU A 49 -2.35 3.99 5.54
N GLY A 50 -3.65 4.22 5.33
CA GLY A 50 -4.57 4.76 6.32
C GLY A 50 -5.31 5.98 5.79
N GLN A 51 -6.41 6.31 6.47
CA GLN A 51 -7.25 7.45 6.17
C GLN A 51 -6.44 8.75 6.25
N CYS A 52 -6.51 9.56 5.20
CA CYS A 52 -5.86 10.87 5.16
C CYS A 52 -6.79 11.98 4.65
N PHE A 53 -7.96 11.61 4.12
CA PHE A 53 -9.03 12.53 3.78
C PHE A 53 -10.08 12.57 4.91
N PRO A 54 -10.79 13.69 5.07
CA PRO A 54 -11.93 13.75 5.98
C PRO A 54 -12.99 12.71 5.58
N ASP A 55 -13.65 12.11 6.57
CA ASP A 55 -14.84 11.29 6.32
C ASP A 55 -15.90 12.11 5.58
N GLU A 56 -16.59 11.49 4.63
CA GLU A 56 -17.83 12.03 4.09
C GLU A 56 -18.90 11.91 5.19
N GLU A 57 -19.29 13.04 5.79
CA GLU A 57 -20.37 13.13 6.80
C GLU A 57 -21.71 12.53 6.32
#